data_AF-A0A356C1X4-F1
#
_entry.id   AF-A0A356C1X4-F1
#
_cell.length_a   1.000
_cell.length_b   1.000
_cell.length_c   1.000
_cell.angle_alpha   90.00
_cell.angle_beta   90.00
_cell.angle_gamma   90.00
#
_symmetry.space_group_name_H-M   'P 1'
#
loop_
_entity.id
_entity.type
_entity.pdbx_description
1 polymer ?
#
loop_
_entity_poly.entity_id
_entity_poly.type
_entity_poly.pdbx_seq_one_letter_code
_entity_poly.pdbx_strand_id
1 'polypeptide(L)'
;MNVLGFAKNAIKIEADAITSLVDQLDQSFVKAVDLIRKCKGKVVVSGVGKSGIIGRKIAASLASTGTPAFFVHACEAVHGDSGMIENGDVVILISNSGETKEVLSVLPILKKIGCSKIAITGK
;
A
#
# COMPACT_ATOMS: atom_id res chain seq x y z
N MET A 1 -34.75 -13.93 4.64
CA MET A 1 -33.38 -13.65 4.15
C MET A 1 -32.59 -14.95 4.22
N ASN A 2 -32.07 -15.47 3.10
CA ASN A 2 -31.29 -16.71 3.09
C ASN A 2 -29.82 -16.40 3.43
N VAL A 3 -29.44 -16.57 4.70
CA VAL A 3 -28.10 -16.25 5.21
C VAL A 3 -27.00 -17.05 4.49
N LEU A 4 -27.24 -18.34 4.20
CA LEU A 4 -26.30 -19.18 3.45
C LEU A 4 -26.12 -18.68 2.01
N GLY A 5 -27.21 -18.25 1.37
CA GLY A 5 -27.16 -17.64 0.04
C GLY A 5 -26.33 -16.35 0.03
N PHE A 6 -26.53 -15.49 1.03
CA PHE A 6 -25.77 -14.25 1.18
C PHE A 6 -24.27 -14.50 1.39
N ALA A 7 -23.90 -15.43 2.29
CA ALA A 7 -22.50 -15.78 2.54
C ALA A 7 -21.81 -16.36 1.30
N LYS A 8 -22.47 -17.29 0.58
CA LYS A 8 -21.95 -17.84 -0.69
C LYS A 8 -21.73 -16.74 -1.73
N ASN A 9 -22.65 -15.79 -1.83
CA ASN A 9 -22.55 -14.69 -2.77
C ASN A 9 -21.39 -13.75 -2.42
N ALA A 10 -21.21 -13.40 -1.14
CA ALA A 10 -20.11 -12.55 -0.68
C ALA A 10 -18.73 -13.16 -1.02
N ILE A 11 -18.54 -14.45 -0.71
CA ILE A 11 -17.30 -15.18 -1.03
C ILE A 11 -17.07 -15.21 -2.54
N LYS A 12 -18.11 -15.44 -3.34
CA LYS A 12 -17.99 -15.48 -4.80
C LYS A 12 -17.57 -14.12 -5.37
N ILE A 13 -18.16 -13.02 -4.90
CA ILE A 13 -17.78 -11.66 -5.31
C ILE A 13 -16.30 -11.40 -5.02
N GLU A 14 -15.80 -11.78 -3.84
CA GLU A 14 -14.39 -11.60 -3.49
C GLU A 14 -13.46 -12.49 -4.34
N ALA A 15 -13.84 -13.74 -4.61
CA ALA A 15 -13.07 -14.64 -5.47
C ALA A 15 -12.99 -14.14 -6.92
N ASP A 16 -14.10 -13.64 -7.46
CA ASP A 16 -14.16 -13.05 -8.79
C ASP A 16 -13.28 -11.78 -8.85
N ALA A 17 -13.30 -10.95 -7.79
CA ALA A 17 -12.43 -9.78 -7.69
C ALA A 17 -10.94 -10.15 -7.67
N ILE A 18 -10.54 -11.20 -6.95
CA ILE A 18 -9.15 -11.70 -6.95
C ILE A 18 -8.75 -12.18 -8.34
N THR A 19 -9.63 -12.93 -9.00
CA THR A 19 -9.36 -13.48 -10.35
C THR A 19 -9.17 -12.35 -11.37
N SER A 20 -9.95 -11.27 -11.25
CA SER A 20 -9.84 -10.10 -12.13
C SER A 20 -8.49 -9.36 -12.05
N LEU A 21 -7.70 -9.58 -10.99
CA LEU A 21 -6.38 -8.96 -10.85
C LEU A 21 -5.36 -9.47 -11.88
N VAL A 22 -5.57 -10.66 -12.44
CA VAL A 22 -4.67 -11.22 -13.46
C VAL A 22 -4.54 -10.28 -14.64
N ASP A 23 -5.66 -9.69 -15.08
CA ASP A 23 -5.72 -8.78 -16.23
C ASP A 23 -5.18 -7.38 -15.91
N GLN A 24 -4.96 -7.06 -14.63
CA GLN A 24 -4.39 -5.78 -14.18
C GLN A 24 -2.87 -5.83 -14.04
N LEU A 25 -2.25 -7.00 -14.19
CA LEU A 25 -0.79 -7.13 -14.12
C LEU A 25 -0.15 -6.61 -15.40
N ASP A 26 0.47 -5.45 -15.29
CA ASP A 26 1.13 -4.77 -16.40
C ASP A 26 2.59 -4.35 -16.04
N GLN A 27 3.16 -3.47 -16.86
CA GLN A 27 4.52 -2.96 -16.65
C GLN A 27 4.67 -2.10 -15.39
N SER A 28 3.59 -1.55 -14.84
CA SER A 28 3.64 -0.81 -13.57
C SER A 28 3.94 -1.74 -12.40
N PHE A 29 3.37 -2.96 -12.41
CA PHE A 29 3.66 -4.00 -11.41
C PHE A 29 5.14 -4.39 -11.45
N VAL A 30 5.70 -4.63 -12.64
CA VAL A 30 7.12 -4.96 -12.81
C VAL A 30 8.01 -3.85 -12.24
N LYS A 31 7.71 -2.58 -12.55
CA LYS A 31 8.44 -1.43 -12.03
C LYS A 31 8.36 -1.33 -10.50
N ALA A 32 7.19 -1.58 -9.92
CA ALA A 32 7.00 -1.57 -8.47
C ALA A 32 7.87 -2.65 -7.79
N VAL A 33 7.88 -3.88 -8.33
CA VAL A 33 8.73 -4.97 -7.83
C VAL A 33 10.21 -4.60 -7.94
N ASP A 34 10.64 -4.03 -9.07
CA ASP A 34 12.04 -3.63 -9.26
C ASP A 34 12.47 -2.50 -8.32
N LEU A 35 11.59 -1.53 -8.03
CA LEU A 35 11.85 -0.49 -7.03
C LEU A 35 12.07 -1.11 -5.65
N ILE A 36 11.20 -2.03 -5.24
CA ILE A 36 11.31 -2.72 -3.95
C ILE A 36 12.61 -3.55 -3.89
N ARG A 37 12.92 -4.30 -4.95
CA ARG A 37 14.13 -5.15 -5.03
C ARG A 37 15.42 -4.35 -4.96
N LYS A 38 15.43 -3.13 -5.52
CA LYS A 38 16.60 -2.22 -5.53
C LYS A 38 16.67 -1.32 -4.30
N CYS A 39 15.66 -1.35 -3.43
CA CYS A 39 15.60 -0.57 -2.20
C CYS A 39 16.85 -0.79 -1.34
N LYS A 40 17.45 0.30 -0.86
CA LYS A 40 18.65 0.27 0.00
C LYS A 40 18.33 0.58 1.46
N GLY A 41 17.21 1.25 1.70
CA GLY A 41 16.65 1.45 3.04
C GLY A 41 15.59 0.42 3.35
N LYS A 42 14.36 0.89 3.56
CA LYS A 42 13.19 0.10 3.96
C LYS A 42 12.00 0.38 3.04
N VAL A 43 11.07 -0.55 3.00
CA VAL A 43 9.75 -0.33 2.41
C VAL A 43 8.81 0.22 3.47
N VAL A 44 8.35 1.46 3.29
CA VAL A 44 7.39 2.10 4.21
C VAL A 44 6.00 2.02 3.59
N VAL A 45 5.09 1.31 4.25
CA VAL A 45 3.69 1.20 3.77
C VAL A 45 2.83 2.20 4.55
N SER A 46 2.00 2.97 3.85
CA SER A 46 1.11 3.94 4.47
C SER A 46 -0.28 3.96 3.86
N GLY A 47 -1.26 4.20 4.71
CA GLY A 47 -2.68 4.27 4.38
C GLY A 47 -3.50 4.57 5.62
N VAL A 48 -4.82 4.73 5.44
CA VAL A 48 -5.78 4.99 6.53
C VAL A 48 -6.93 3.98 6.49
N GLY A 49 -7.63 3.83 7.62
CA GLY A 49 -8.80 2.96 7.73
C GLY A 49 -8.52 1.51 7.27
N LYS A 50 -9.42 0.94 6.45
CA LYS A 50 -9.28 -0.42 5.92
C LYS A 50 -8.01 -0.61 5.09
N SER A 51 -7.65 0.37 4.26
CA SER A 51 -6.38 0.36 3.51
C SER A 51 -5.17 0.34 4.45
N GLY A 52 -5.24 1.04 5.58
CA GLY A 52 -4.21 0.99 6.62
C GLY A 52 -4.08 -0.38 7.30
N ILE A 53 -5.20 -1.08 7.54
CA ILE A 53 -5.18 -2.46 8.08
C ILE A 53 -4.46 -3.40 7.12
N ILE A 54 -4.80 -3.36 5.83
CA ILE A 54 -4.14 -4.16 4.80
C ILE A 54 -2.67 -3.74 4.65
N GLY A 55 -2.37 -2.44 4.71
CA GLY A 55 -1.00 -1.93 4.67
C GLY A 55 -0.12 -2.48 5.79
N ARG A 56 -0.63 -2.59 7.01
CA ARG A 56 0.08 -3.27 8.12
C ARG A 56 0.39 -4.73 7.79
N LYS A 57 -0.57 -5.47 7.23
CA LYS A 57 -0.34 -6.87 6.81
C LYS A 57 0.72 -6.96 5.72
N ILE A 58 0.69 -6.07 4.73
CA ILE A 58 1.68 -6.01 3.65
C ILE A 58 3.08 -5.78 4.22
N ALA A 59 3.24 -4.77 5.08
CA ALA A 59 4.52 -4.49 5.73
C ALA A 59 5.05 -5.68 6.53
N ALA A 60 4.19 -6.31 7.34
CA ALA A 60 4.56 -7.51 8.10
C ALA A 60 4.99 -8.68 7.19
N SER A 61 4.30 -8.87 6.06
CA SER A 61 4.62 -9.94 5.10
C SER A 61 5.93 -9.69 4.37
N LEU A 62 6.22 -8.45 4.00
CA LEU A 62 7.50 -8.07 3.40
C LEU A 62 8.65 -8.31 4.38
N ALA A 63 8.49 -7.85 5.63
CA ALA A 63 9.49 -8.04 6.68
C ALA A 63 9.79 -9.53 6.94
N SER A 64 8.75 -10.38 6.99
CA SER A 64 8.91 -11.82 7.20
C SER A 64 9.52 -12.57 6.01
N THR A 65 9.52 -11.96 4.82
CA THR A 65 10.06 -12.56 3.57
C THR A 65 11.40 -11.94 3.17
N GLY A 66 12.08 -11.23 4.08
CA GLY A 66 13.42 -10.71 3.87
C GLY A 66 13.49 -9.32 3.23
N THR A 67 12.35 -8.63 3.05
CA THR A 67 12.31 -7.23 2.62
C THR A 67 12.04 -6.34 3.84
N PRO A 68 13.02 -5.57 4.36
CA PRO A 68 12.81 -4.72 5.53
C PRO A 68 11.66 -3.75 5.31
N ALA A 69 10.60 -3.85 6.10
CA ALA A 69 9.39 -3.06 5.90
C ALA A 69 8.66 -2.77 7.21
N PHE A 70 7.99 -1.63 7.27
CA PHE A 70 7.13 -1.24 8.39
C PHE A 70 5.98 -0.35 7.91
N PHE A 71 4.99 -0.17 8.78
CA PHE A 71 3.81 0.64 8.47
C PHE A 71 3.85 1.98 9.20
N VAL A 72 3.49 3.05 8.50
CA VAL A 72 3.26 4.39 9.08
C VAL A 72 1.85 4.82 8.72
N HIS A 73 1.05 5.19 9.71
CA HIS A 73 -0.31 5.69 9.46
C HIS A 73 -0.24 7.08 8.79
N ALA A 74 -1.03 7.32 7.74
CA ALA A 74 -0.87 8.53 6.94
C ALA A 74 -1.12 9.84 7.74
N CYS A 75 -2.05 9.80 8.70
CA CYS A 75 -2.29 10.94 9.61
C CYS A 75 -1.09 11.23 10.52
N GLU A 76 -0.38 10.21 10.98
CA GLU A 76 0.78 10.39 11.86
C GLU A 76 2.01 10.84 11.06
N ALA A 77 2.12 10.41 9.80
CA ALA A 77 3.19 10.82 8.90
C ALA A 77 3.24 12.36 8.74
N VAL A 78 2.08 13.01 8.65
CA VAL A 78 1.99 14.47 8.58
C VAL A 78 2.18 15.16 9.94
N HIS A 79 2.28 14.42 11.04
CA HIS A 79 2.43 14.94 12.40
C HIS A 79 3.75 14.54 13.07
N GLY A 80 4.70 13.97 12.32
CA GLY A 80 6.07 13.75 12.77
C GLY A 80 6.66 12.41 12.35
N ASP A 81 5.83 11.39 12.15
CA ASP A 81 6.30 10.03 11.82
C ASP A 81 6.96 9.95 10.43
N SER A 82 6.79 10.96 9.58
CA SER A 82 7.55 11.09 8.33
C SER A 82 9.07 11.21 8.57
N GLY A 83 9.51 11.55 9.77
CA GLY A 83 10.92 11.51 10.16
C GLY A 83 11.52 10.09 10.17
N MET A 84 10.70 9.05 10.11
CA MET A 84 11.16 7.66 9.94
C MET A 84 11.48 7.29 8.49
N ILE A 85 11.19 8.18 7.53
CA ILE A 85 11.34 7.93 6.09
C ILE A 85 12.58 8.67 5.58
N GLU A 86 13.45 7.93 4.90
CA GLU A 86 14.71 8.43 4.34
C GLU A 86 14.73 8.37 2.81
N ASN A 87 15.68 9.05 2.16
CA ASN A 87 15.79 9.12 0.70
C ASN A 87 15.96 7.73 0.05
N GLY A 88 16.66 6.80 0.72
CA GLY A 88 16.91 5.45 0.23
C GLY A 88 15.73 4.48 0.37
N ASP A 89 14.61 4.93 0.95
CA ASP A 89 13.41 4.15 1.15
C ASP A 89 12.50 4.12 -0.08
N VAL A 90 11.61 3.11 -0.09
CA VAL A 90 10.48 3.02 -1.02
C VAL A 90 9.19 3.14 -0.24
N VAL A 91 8.37 4.13 -0.56
CA VAL A 91 7.09 4.35 0.12
C VAL A 91 5.94 3.80 -0.73
N ILE A 92 5.15 2.89 -0.16
CA ILE A 92 3.91 2.37 -0.76
C ILE A 92 2.73 3.09 -0.12
N LEU A 93 1.98 3.86 -0.91
CA LEU A 93 0.77 4.56 -0.50
C LEU A 93 -0.46 3.76 -0.96
N ILE A 94 -1.36 3.43 -0.04
CA ILE A 94 -2.57 2.65 -0.34
C ILE A 94 -3.81 3.52 -0.14
N SER A 95 -4.56 3.75 -1.23
CA SER A 95 -5.84 4.45 -1.20
C SER A 95 -6.72 3.93 -2.33
N ASN A 96 -7.83 3.26 -2.00
CA ASN A 96 -8.72 2.71 -3.04
C ASN A 96 -9.29 3.80 -3.96
N SER A 97 -9.59 4.99 -3.43
CA SER A 97 -10.11 6.10 -4.24
C SER A 97 -9.03 6.88 -4.98
N GLY A 98 -7.75 6.78 -4.57
CA GLY A 98 -6.67 7.65 -5.05
C GLY A 98 -6.75 9.10 -4.53
N GLU A 99 -7.82 9.46 -3.83
CA GLU A 99 -8.18 10.83 -3.46
C GLU A 99 -8.19 11.06 -1.94
N THR A 100 -7.77 10.07 -1.15
CA THR A 100 -7.78 10.16 0.32
C THR A 100 -6.89 11.30 0.80
N LYS A 101 -7.49 12.32 1.42
CA LYS A 101 -6.81 13.58 1.81
C LYS A 101 -5.57 13.34 2.67
N GLU A 102 -5.67 12.42 3.62
CA GLU A 102 -4.61 12.06 4.55
C GLU A 102 -3.44 11.36 3.87
N VAL A 103 -3.68 10.64 2.77
CA VAL A 103 -2.62 10.02 1.97
C VAL A 103 -1.98 11.06 1.04
N LEU A 104 -2.79 11.92 0.43
CA LEU A 104 -2.32 12.99 -0.45
C LEU A 104 -1.48 14.03 0.29
N SER A 105 -1.81 14.34 1.54
CA SER A 105 -1.08 15.29 2.37
C SER A 105 0.35 14.83 2.71
N VAL A 106 0.66 13.52 2.58
CA VAL A 106 2.02 12.99 2.76
C VAL A 106 2.91 13.29 1.54
N LEU A 107 2.32 13.41 0.33
CA LEU A 107 3.07 13.52 -0.93
C LEU A 107 4.07 14.69 -0.97
N PRO A 108 3.75 15.92 -0.52
CA PRO A 108 4.72 17.02 -0.50
C PRO A 108 5.94 16.73 0.38
N ILE A 109 5.74 16.03 1.50
CA ILE A 109 6.82 15.63 2.42
C ILE A 109 7.73 14.60 1.74
N LEU A 110 7.14 13.55 1.15
CA LEU A 110 7.90 12.53 0.40
C LEU A 110 8.63 13.10 -0.82
N LYS A 111 8.10 14.16 -1.42
CA LYS A 111 8.78 14.87 -2.51
C LYS A 111 10.05 15.58 -2.01
N LYS A 112 9.99 16.20 -0.83
CA LYS A 112 11.16 16.85 -0.19
C LYS A 112 12.21 15.84 0.26
N ILE A 113 11.79 14.70 0.81
CA ILE A 113 12.70 13.59 1.21
C ILE A 113 13.40 12.99 -0.02
N GLY A 114 12.71 12.96 -1.17
CA GLY A 114 13.25 12.42 -2.41
C GLY A 114 13.23 10.90 -2.49
N CYS A 115 12.46 10.22 -1.64
CA CYS A 115 12.27 8.77 -1.68
C CYS A 115 11.44 8.32 -2.90
N SER A 116 11.59 7.05 -3.27
CA SER A 116 10.77 6.42 -4.31
C SER A 116 9.36 6.17 -3.81
N LYS A 117 8.37 6.25 -4.70
CA LYS A 117 6.94 6.17 -4.34
C LYS A 117 6.23 5.17 -5.24
N ILE A 118 5.40 4.33 -4.65
CA ILE A 118 4.47 3.40 -5.32
C ILE A 118 3.07 3.73 -4.79
N ALA A 119 2.08 3.81 -5.66
CA ALA A 119 0.68 4.00 -5.28
C ALA A 119 -0.11 2.74 -5.64
N ILE A 120 -0.96 2.29 -4.73
CA ILE A 120 -1.95 1.22 -4.97
C ILE A 120 -3.34 1.86 -4.87
N THR A 121 -3.98 1.99 -6.03
CA THR A 121 -5.33 2.58 -6.20
C THR A 121 -6.28 1.61 -6.89
N GLY A 122 -7.59 1.79 -6.67
CA GLY A 122 -8.65 1.00 -7.34
C GLY A 122 -9.31 1.75 -8.50
N LYS A 123 -8.79 2.93 -8.83
CA LYS A 123 -9.16 3.77 -9.97
C LYS A 123 -7.89 4.19 -10.69
#